data_AF-A0A3N0E3G0-F1
#
_entry.id   AF-A0A3N0E3G0-F1
#
_cell.length_a   1.000
_cell.length_b   1.000
_cell.length_c   1.000
_cell.angle_alpha   90.00
_cell.angle_beta   90.00
_cell.angle_gamma   90.00
#
_symmetry.space_group_name_H-M   'P 1'
#
loop_
_entity.id
_entity.type
_entity.pdbx_description
1 polymer ?
#
loop_
_entity_poly.entity_id
_entity_poly.type
_entity_poly.pdbx_seq_one_letter_code
_entity_poly.pdbx_strand_id
1 'polypeptide(L)'
;MRRHLFGLLAGLLCAPLLWFGTAWAAAEVSGGVRSGDFTDGLAMPGVGALMAIGVLGGLLAGSRLSPLAALLAGAVPLGFCLWPLLDLGSFETAMPGWLDADSMFHPLGPAFPVVLPLGTLLLISALLPSRWRSTGAAPPPRPVPDDQHPHDRYPAAPAPDDPPSSAPEHGEPAGTTTPFQRDPSGGPPRPR
;
A
#
# COMPACT_ATOMS: atom_id res chain seq x y z
N MET A 1 -10.45 8.09 16.47
CA MET A 1 -10.50 6.75 17.10
C MET A 1 -11.01 5.65 16.17
N ARG A 2 -12.28 5.64 15.73
CA ARG A 2 -12.93 4.54 14.96
C ARG A 2 -12.05 3.82 13.91
N ARG A 3 -11.33 4.55 13.04
CA ARG A 3 -10.41 3.98 12.03
C ARG A 3 -9.34 3.01 12.57
N HIS A 4 -8.83 3.25 13.78
CA HIS A 4 -7.83 2.36 14.40
C HIS A 4 -8.48 1.09 14.97
N LEU A 5 -9.71 1.19 15.48
CA LEU A 5 -10.48 0.03 15.95
C LEU A 5 -10.84 -0.91 14.79
N PHE A 6 -11.32 -0.37 13.67
CA PHE A 6 -11.56 -1.18 12.46
C PHE A 6 -10.28 -1.84 11.94
N GLY A 7 -9.14 -1.13 11.97
CA GLY A 7 -7.85 -1.72 11.63
C GLY A 7 -7.40 -2.83 12.58
N LEU A 8 -7.63 -2.68 13.89
CA LEU A 8 -7.34 -3.71 14.89
C LEU A 8 -8.21 -4.95 14.67
N LEU A 9 -9.52 -4.76 14.49
CA LEU A 9 -10.47 -5.85 14.18
C LEU A 9 -10.12 -6.56 12.87
N ALA A 10 -9.76 -5.80 11.82
CA ALA A 10 -9.32 -6.37 10.55
C ALA A 10 -8.04 -7.20 10.71
N GLY A 11 -7.02 -6.68 11.41
CA GLY A 11 -5.79 -7.43 11.69
C GLY A 11 -6.02 -8.69 12.51
N LEU A 12 -6.88 -8.60 13.53
CA LEU A 12 -7.26 -9.72 14.39
C LEU A 12 -8.03 -10.82 13.64
N LEU A 13 -8.87 -10.45 12.66
CA LEU A 13 -9.58 -11.40 11.80
C LEU A 13 -8.69 -11.95 10.67
N CYS A 14 -7.75 -11.13 10.16
CA CYS A 14 -6.78 -11.57 9.15
C CYS A 14 -5.76 -12.55 9.72
N ALA A 15 -5.33 -12.43 10.97
CA ALA A 15 -4.36 -13.35 11.58
C ALA A 15 -4.76 -14.85 11.48
N PRO A 16 -5.94 -15.30 11.94
CA PRO A 16 -6.36 -16.68 11.76
C PRO A 16 -6.64 -17.00 10.30
N LEU A 17 -7.20 -16.08 9.50
CA LEU A 17 -7.47 -16.33 8.08
C LEU A 17 -6.18 -16.60 7.28
N LEU A 18 -5.11 -15.83 7.56
CA LEU A 18 -3.78 -16.05 6.99
C LEU A 18 -3.20 -17.38 7.49
N TRP A 19 -3.33 -17.70 8.77
CA TRP A 19 -2.84 -18.97 9.33
C TRP A 19 -3.55 -20.19 8.72
N PHE A 20 -4.87 -20.28 8.86
CA PHE A 20 -5.66 -21.41 8.33
C PHE A 20 -5.53 -21.52 6.81
N GLY A 21 -5.57 -20.38 6.10
CA GLY A 21 -5.39 -20.35 4.66
C GLY A 21 -4.01 -20.85 4.22
N THR A 22 -2.93 -20.41 4.86
CA THR A 22 -1.57 -20.87 4.51
C THR A 22 -1.35 -22.32 4.91
N ALA A 23 -1.81 -22.74 6.09
CA ALA A 23 -1.69 -24.12 6.57
C ALA A 23 -2.37 -25.12 5.62
N TRP A 24 -3.63 -24.88 5.28
CA TRP A 24 -4.35 -25.73 4.33
C TRP A 24 -3.71 -25.69 2.94
N ALA A 25 -3.50 -24.49 2.38
CA ALA A 25 -3.02 -24.35 1.01
C ALA A 25 -1.59 -24.92 0.82
N ALA A 26 -0.70 -24.74 1.80
CA ALA A 26 0.63 -25.33 1.78
C ALA A 26 0.60 -26.86 1.95
N ALA A 27 -0.33 -27.40 2.74
CA ALA A 27 -0.52 -28.85 2.83
C ALA A 27 -0.92 -29.44 1.47
N GLU A 28 -1.96 -28.92 0.82
CA GLU A 28 -2.42 -29.41 -0.49
C GLU A 28 -1.34 -29.28 -1.58
N VAL A 29 -0.64 -28.14 -1.63
CA VAL A 29 0.46 -27.93 -2.59
C VAL A 29 1.64 -28.86 -2.32
N SER A 30 2.03 -29.06 -1.05
CA SER A 30 3.10 -30.00 -0.69
C SER A 30 2.73 -31.46 -0.97
N GLY A 31 1.44 -31.81 -0.86
CA GLY A 31 0.87 -33.08 -1.29
C GLY A 31 1.05 -33.29 -2.79
N GLY A 32 0.62 -32.33 -3.62
CA GLY A 32 0.77 -32.37 -5.08
C GLY A 32 2.23 -32.43 -5.55
N VAL A 33 3.12 -31.67 -4.90
CA VAL A 33 4.58 -31.77 -5.13
C VAL A 33 5.11 -33.18 -4.84
N ARG A 34 4.60 -33.84 -3.80
CA ARG A 34 5.05 -35.17 -3.37
C ARG A 34 4.48 -36.31 -4.22
N SER A 35 3.24 -36.20 -4.69
CA SER A 35 2.65 -37.16 -5.64
C SER A 35 3.20 -37.00 -7.06
N GLY A 36 3.71 -35.82 -7.40
CA GLY A 36 4.05 -35.44 -8.78
C GLY A 36 2.82 -35.09 -9.63
N ASP A 37 1.65 -34.95 -8.99
CA ASP A 37 0.37 -34.67 -9.64
C ASP A 37 -0.27 -33.42 -9.03
N PHE A 38 -0.50 -32.42 -9.88
CA PHE A 38 -1.21 -31.19 -9.54
C PHE A 38 -2.59 -31.11 -10.20
N THR A 39 -2.90 -32.03 -11.09
CA THR A 39 -4.12 -32.10 -11.88
C THR A 39 -5.24 -32.83 -11.16
N ASP A 40 -4.93 -33.95 -10.50
CA ASP A 40 -5.89 -34.69 -9.70
C ASP A 40 -5.81 -34.25 -8.21
N GLY A 41 -6.88 -33.60 -7.73
CA GLY A 41 -7.04 -33.23 -6.31
C GLY A 41 -7.08 -31.71 -6.04
N LEU A 42 -6.69 -31.33 -4.82
CA LEU A 42 -6.84 -29.96 -4.30
C LEU A 42 -5.57 -29.10 -4.42
N ALA A 43 -4.49 -29.61 -5.03
CA ALA A 43 -3.22 -28.89 -5.17
C ALA A 43 -3.35 -27.57 -5.98
N MET A 44 -4.04 -27.59 -7.13
CA MET A 44 -4.32 -26.38 -7.92
C MET A 44 -5.19 -25.35 -7.17
N PRO A 45 -6.32 -25.73 -6.53
CA PRO A 45 -7.03 -24.88 -5.57
C PRO A 45 -6.13 -24.30 -4.47
N GLY A 46 -5.19 -25.10 -3.93
CA GLY A 46 -4.18 -24.67 -2.97
C GLY A 46 -3.26 -23.55 -3.51
N VAL A 47 -2.77 -23.68 -4.75
CA VAL A 47 -2.02 -22.58 -5.42
C VAL A 47 -2.88 -21.32 -5.54
N GLY A 48 -4.14 -21.46 -5.92
CA GLY A 48 -5.09 -20.35 -5.98
C GLY A 48 -5.30 -19.66 -4.63
N ALA A 49 -5.40 -20.44 -3.54
CA ALA A 49 -5.49 -19.93 -2.18
C ALA A 49 -4.20 -19.22 -1.72
N LEU A 50 -3.01 -19.76 -2.02
CA LEU A 50 -1.73 -19.09 -1.77
C LEU A 50 -1.64 -17.75 -2.51
N MET A 51 -2.13 -17.66 -3.75
CA MET A 51 -2.19 -16.40 -4.49
C MET A 51 -3.15 -15.40 -3.84
N ALA A 52 -4.33 -15.84 -3.39
CA ALA A 52 -5.28 -14.98 -2.67
C ALA A 52 -4.70 -14.47 -1.34
N ILE A 53 -3.96 -15.31 -0.61
CA ILE A 53 -3.23 -14.95 0.62
C ILE A 53 -2.11 -13.95 0.32
N GLY A 54 -1.36 -14.15 -0.77
CA GLY A 54 -0.32 -13.21 -1.22
C GLY A 54 -0.91 -11.84 -1.56
N VAL A 55 -2.05 -11.80 -2.24
CA VAL A 55 -2.80 -10.56 -2.52
C VAL A 55 -3.29 -9.91 -1.21
N LEU A 56 -3.87 -10.67 -0.29
CA LEU A 56 -4.30 -10.17 1.02
C LEU A 56 -3.12 -9.58 1.82
N GLY A 57 -2.01 -10.31 1.91
CA GLY A 57 -0.77 -9.86 2.54
C GLY A 57 -0.21 -8.59 1.90
N GLY A 58 -0.17 -8.53 0.57
CA GLY A 58 0.22 -7.34 -0.19
C GLY A 58 -0.70 -6.14 0.07
N LEU A 59 -2.01 -6.36 0.16
CA LEU A 59 -2.98 -5.32 0.51
C LEU A 59 -2.79 -4.80 1.95
N LEU A 60 -2.49 -5.67 2.92
CA LEU A 60 -2.16 -5.23 4.29
C LEU A 60 -0.81 -4.48 4.34
N ALA A 61 0.20 -5.00 3.63
CA ALA A 61 1.54 -4.40 3.54
C ALA A 61 1.58 -3.08 2.76
N GLY A 62 0.64 -2.86 1.83
CA GLY A 62 0.53 -1.66 1.00
C GLY A 62 -0.48 -0.62 1.51
N SER A 63 -1.67 -1.03 1.96
CA SER A 63 -2.78 -0.10 2.26
C SER A 63 -2.53 0.78 3.49
N ARG A 64 -2.94 2.05 3.41
CA ARG A 64 -2.84 3.02 4.53
C ARG A 64 -3.99 2.88 5.56
N LEU A 65 -4.73 1.77 5.56
CA LEU A 65 -5.96 1.62 6.35
C LEU A 65 -5.68 1.62 7.87
N SER A 66 -4.69 0.86 8.34
CA SER A 66 -4.16 0.94 9.70
C SER A 66 -2.84 0.17 9.85
N PRO A 67 -1.77 0.74 10.42
CA PRO A 67 -0.54 -0.01 10.74
C PRO A 67 -0.79 -1.21 11.66
N LEU A 68 -1.76 -1.09 12.58
CA LEU A 68 -2.16 -2.16 13.51
C LEU A 68 -2.72 -3.39 12.79
N ALA A 69 -3.33 -3.22 11.60
CA ALA A 69 -3.88 -4.35 10.84
C ALA A 69 -2.75 -5.27 10.37
N ALA A 70 -1.73 -4.70 9.73
CA ALA A 70 -0.54 -5.43 9.29
C ALA A 70 0.27 -5.95 10.49
N LEU A 71 0.38 -5.17 11.57
CA LEU A 71 1.10 -5.60 12.77
C LEU A 71 0.50 -6.87 13.38
N LEU A 72 -0.81 -6.90 13.64
CA LEU A 72 -1.46 -8.07 14.24
C LEU A 72 -1.52 -9.26 13.28
N ALA A 73 -1.86 -9.02 12.00
CA ALA A 73 -1.93 -10.07 10.99
C ALA A 73 -0.57 -10.72 10.71
N GLY A 74 0.54 -9.99 10.89
CA GLY A 74 1.90 -10.55 10.80
C GLY A 74 2.39 -11.16 12.11
N ALA A 75 2.30 -10.42 13.21
CA ALA A 75 2.91 -10.80 14.50
C ALA A 75 2.28 -12.03 15.14
N VAL A 76 0.96 -12.23 15.01
CA VAL A 76 0.27 -13.38 15.62
C VAL A 76 0.72 -14.70 14.98
N PRO A 77 0.60 -14.92 13.65
CA PRO A 77 1.06 -16.18 13.05
C PRO A 77 2.59 -16.31 13.07
N LEU A 78 3.36 -15.22 12.95
CA LEU A 78 4.82 -15.27 13.09
C LEU A 78 5.25 -15.71 14.51
N GLY A 79 4.63 -15.13 15.54
CA GLY A 79 4.89 -15.50 16.94
C GLY A 79 4.47 -16.93 17.25
N PHE A 80 3.37 -17.41 16.65
CA PHE A 80 2.94 -18.80 16.75
C PHE A 80 3.98 -19.77 16.14
N CYS A 81 4.51 -19.47 14.95
CA CYS A 81 5.61 -20.23 14.35
C CYS A 81 6.92 -20.16 15.15
N LEU A 82 7.20 -19.05 15.83
CA LEU A 82 8.43 -18.86 16.61
C LEU A 82 8.39 -19.51 18.00
N TRP A 83 7.21 -19.70 18.60
CA TRP A 83 7.07 -20.27 19.95
C TRP A 83 7.85 -21.60 20.13
N PRO A 84 7.64 -22.66 19.33
CA PRO A 84 8.39 -23.92 19.49
C PRO A 84 9.89 -23.80 19.20
N LEU A 85 10.34 -22.73 18.52
CA LEU A 85 11.77 -22.47 18.29
C LEU A 85 12.44 -21.77 19.48
N LEU A 86 11.66 -21.06 20.30
CA LEU A 86 12.14 -20.34 21.49
C LEU A 86 12.03 -21.18 22.76
N ASP A 87 10.92 -21.92 22.91
CA ASP A 87 10.65 -22.80 24.05
C ASP A 87 9.69 -23.93 23.63
N LEU A 88 10.29 -25.04 23.19
CA LEU A 88 9.55 -26.25 22.79
C LEU A 88 8.81 -26.89 23.97
N GLY A 89 9.37 -26.87 25.19
CA GLY A 89 8.74 -27.50 26.35
C GLY A 89 7.48 -26.76 26.81
N SER A 90 7.51 -25.42 26.79
CA SER A 90 6.32 -24.58 26.99
C SER A 90 5.27 -24.81 25.91
N PHE A 91 5.69 -24.93 24.65
CA PHE A 91 4.80 -25.22 23.53
C PHE A 91 4.10 -26.57 23.67
N GLU A 92 4.85 -27.66 23.90
CA GLU A 92 4.33 -29.02 24.09
C GLU A 92 3.40 -29.12 25.31
N THR A 93 3.69 -28.38 26.38
CA THR A 93 2.83 -28.35 27.59
C THR A 93 1.54 -27.56 27.37
N ALA A 94 1.58 -26.51 26.56
CA ALA A 94 0.43 -25.64 26.31
C ALA A 94 -0.48 -26.11 25.17
N MET A 95 0.03 -26.92 24.23
CA MET A 95 -0.73 -27.36 23.07
C MET A 95 -1.58 -28.60 23.33
N PRO A 96 -2.78 -28.68 22.75
CA PRO A 96 -3.55 -29.93 22.72
C PRO A 96 -2.89 -30.98 21.81
N GLY A 97 -2.89 -32.25 22.21
CA GLY A 97 -2.42 -33.39 21.40
C GLY A 97 -3.29 -33.76 20.18
N TRP A 98 -4.04 -32.80 19.61
CA TRP A 98 -4.53 -32.88 18.22
C TRP A 98 -3.68 -32.01 17.27
N LEU A 99 -2.76 -31.22 17.84
CA LEU A 99 -1.83 -30.35 17.14
C LEU A 99 -0.41 -30.96 17.11
N ASP A 100 -0.34 -32.28 16.90
CA ASP A 100 0.92 -33.02 16.79
C ASP A 100 1.74 -32.61 15.56
N ALA A 101 3.00 -33.03 15.50
CA ALA A 101 3.95 -32.65 14.44
C ALA A 101 3.49 -32.98 13.00
N ASP A 102 2.65 -34.02 12.84
CA ASP A 102 2.07 -34.42 11.55
C ASP A 102 0.84 -33.59 11.14
N SER A 103 0.33 -32.72 12.02
CA SER A 103 -0.81 -31.85 11.72
C SER A 103 -0.43 -30.74 10.74
N MET A 104 -1.26 -30.52 9.71
CA MET A 104 -1.07 -29.38 8.80
C MET A 104 -1.13 -28.01 9.52
N PHE A 105 -1.76 -27.95 10.70
CA PHE A 105 -1.83 -26.77 11.56
C PHE A 105 -0.72 -26.70 12.61
N HIS A 106 0.28 -27.59 12.57
CA HIS A 106 1.45 -27.48 13.42
C HIS A 106 2.26 -26.22 13.03
N PRO A 107 2.75 -25.40 13.98
CA PRO A 107 3.52 -24.18 13.68
C PRO A 107 4.79 -24.40 12.86
N LEU A 108 5.41 -25.58 12.97
CA LEU A 108 6.57 -26.00 12.16
C LEU A 108 6.18 -26.88 10.96
N GLY A 109 4.88 -26.96 10.63
CA GLY A 109 4.33 -27.74 9.54
C GLY A 109 4.47 -27.09 8.16
N PRO A 110 3.71 -27.55 7.14
CA PRO A 110 3.86 -27.14 5.73
C PRO A 110 3.80 -25.63 5.48
N ALA A 111 3.06 -24.88 6.30
CA ALA A 111 2.92 -23.43 6.19
C ALA A 111 4.13 -22.63 6.67
N PHE A 112 4.99 -23.19 7.53
CA PHE A 112 6.14 -22.50 8.12
C PHE A 112 6.99 -21.69 7.10
N PRO A 113 7.46 -22.26 5.96
CA PRO A 113 8.25 -21.52 4.97
C PRO A 113 7.51 -20.38 4.27
N VAL A 114 6.18 -20.34 4.31
CA VAL A 114 5.35 -19.26 3.73
C VAL A 114 5.00 -18.22 4.78
N VAL A 115 4.61 -18.65 5.99
CA VAL A 115 4.16 -17.79 7.09
C VAL A 115 5.31 -16.98 7.66
N LEU A 116 6.51 -17.55 7.78
CA LEU A 116 7.66 -16.85 8.34
C LEU A 116 8.07 -15.60 7.52
N PRO A 117 8.31 -15.66 6.19
CA PRO A 117 8.59 -14.46 5.41
C PRO A 117 7.39 -13.52 5.29
N LEU A 118 6.16 -14.05 5.18
CA LEU A 118 4.95 -13.22 5.09
C LEU A 118 4.69 -12.41 6.37
N GLY A 119 4.76 -13.07 7.52
CA GLY A 119 4.62 -12.43 8.83
C GLY A 119 5.73 -11.42 9.11
N THR A 120 6.97 -11.75 8.71
CA THR A 120 8.11 -10.82 8.79
C THR A 120 7.90 -9.58 7.90
N LEU A 121 7.45 -9.76 6.65
CA LEU A 121 7.13 -8.66 5.74
C LEU A 121 6.03 -7.75 6.28
N LEU A 122 4.96 -8.33 6.84
CA LEU A 122 3.86 -7.59 7.45
C LEU A 122 4.31 -6.82 8.70
N LEU A 123 5.14 -7.43 9.56
CA LEU A 123 5.70 -6.82 10.75
C LEU A 123 6.63 -5.63 10.38
N ILE A 124 7.57 -5.84 9.47
CA ILE A 124 8.45 -4.78 8.96
C ILE A 124 7.62 -3.65 8.35
N SER A 125 6.62 -3.98 7.51
CA SER A 125 5.70 -3.00 6.92
C SER A 125 4.98 -2.17 7.99
N ALA A 126 4.54 -2.78 9.09
CA ALA A 126 3.90 -2.06 10.18
C ALA A 126 4.84 -1.12 10.96
N LEU A 127 6.14 -1.42 11.00
CA LEU A 127 7.14 -0.62 11.73
C LEU A 127 7.58 0.65 10.98
N LEU A 128 7.31 0.81 9.68
CA LEU A 128 7.73 2.01 8.93
C LEU A 128 7.09 3.29 9.52
N PRO A 129 7.89 4.28 10.00
CA PRO A 129 7.36 5.51 10.60
C PRO A 129 6.46 6.33 9.67
N SER A 130 6.63 6.20 8.36
CA SER A 130 5.80 6.82 7.33
C SER A 130 4.33 6.39 7.38
N ARG A 131 4.03 5.19 7.91
CA ARG A 131 2.65 4.68 8.06
C ARG A 131 1.97 5.20 9.33
N TRP A 132 2.75 5.63 10.34
CA TRP A 132 2.26 6.24 11.58
C TRP A 132 2.07 7.76 11.45
N ARG A 133 2.84 8.41 10.58
CA ARG A 133 2.66 9.83 10.25
C ARG A 133 1.37 10.03 9.46
N SER A 134 0.34 10.48 10.16
CA SER A 134 -0.89 10.97 9.54
C SER A 134 -0.56 11.98 8.45
N THR A 135 -1.02 11.74 7.22
CA THR A 135 -1.05 12.75 6.14
C THR A 135 -2.20 13.73 6.46
N GLY A 136 -2.06 14.41 7.59
CA GLY A 136 -3.09 15.18 8.29
C GLY A 136 -2.71 16.65 8.44
N ALA A 137 -1.93 17.16 7.49
CA ALA A 137 -1.81 18.56 7.15
C ALA A 137 -1.24 18.61 5.74
N ALA A 138 -2.08 18.85 4.73
CA ALA A 138 -1.61 19.72 3.66
C ALA A 138 -1.16 21.01 4.35
N PRO A 139 0.01 21.60 4.03
CA PRO A 139 0.36 22.91 4.54
C PRO A 139 -0.85 23.83 4.33
N PRO A 140 -1.29 24.61 5.34
CA PRO A 140 -2.38 25.55 5.12
C PRO A 140 -2.03 26.36 3.87
N PRO A 141 -3.00 26.62 2.96
CA PRO A 141 -2.72 27.39 1.75
C PRO A 141 -1.97 28.63 2.20
N ARG A 142 -0.70 28.76 1.78
CA ARG A 142 0.09 29.93 2.11
C ARG A 142 -0.76 31.11 1.62
N PRO A 143 -0.97 32.17 2.43
CA PRO A 143 -1.53 33.38 1.87
C PRO A 143 -0.65 33.72 0.68
N VAL A 144 -1.24 33.67 -0.52
CA VAL A 144 -0.63 34.28 -1.69
C VAL A 144 -0.37 35.71 -1.24
N PRO A 145 0.86 36.24 -1.35
CA PRO A 145 1.07 37.65 -1.17
C PRO A 145 0.01 38.35 -1.99
N ASP A 146 -0.80 39.18 -1.34
CA ASP A 146 -1.73 40.03 -2.06
C ASP A 146 -0.82 40.98 -2.83
N ASP A 147 -0.48 40.60 -4.07
CA ASP A 147 0.26 41.40 -5.04
C ASP A 147 -0.66 42.56 -5.37
N GLN A 148 -0.67 43.53 -4.44
CA GLN A 148 -1.46 44.73 -4.42
C GLN A 148 -1.37 45.32 -5.82
N HIS A 149 -2.42 45.09 -6.60
CA HIS A 149 -2.49 45.60 -7.96
C HIS A 149 -2.30 47.12 -7.86
N PRO A 150 -1.23 47.70 -8.43
CA PRO A 150 -1.06 49.14 -8.47
C PRO A 150 -1.99 49.79 -9.51
N HIS A 151 -3.20 49.23 -9.66
CA HIS A 151 -4.27 49.73 -10.49
C HIS A 151 -5.15 50.65 -9.64
N ASP A 152 -4.58 51.81 -9.30
CA ASP A 152 -5.32 53.07 -9.11
C ASP A 152 -4.37 54.27 -9.03
N ARG A 153 -3.63 54.50 -10.12
CA ARG A 153 -3.06 55.81 -10.47
C ARG A 153 -2.76 55.89 -11.96
N TYR A 154 -3.81 55.87 -12.78
CA TYR A 154 -3.74 56.48 -14.10
C TYR A 154 -3.69 58.00 -13.93
N PRO A 155 -2.65 58.70 -14.40
CA PRO A 155 -2.76 60.13 -14.66
C PRO A 155 -3.81 60.32 -15.77
N ALA A 156 -4.59 61.40 -15.69
CA ALA A 156 -5.51 61.76 -16.77
C ALA A 156 -4.73 61.96 -18.07
N ALA A 157 -5.16 61.31 -19.15
CA ALA A 157 -4.50 61.40 -20.44
C ALA A 157 -4.64 62.81 -21.03
N PRO A 158 -3.55 63.43 -21.52
CA PRO A 158 -3.63 64.57 -22.44
C PRO A 158 -4.29 64.15 -23.76
N ALA A 159 -4.89 65.12 -24.45
CA ALA A 159 -5.54 64.92 -25.74
C ALA A 159 -4.55 64.53 -26.87
N PRO A 160 -5.01 63.90 -27.97
CA PRO A 160 -4.12 63.30 -28.96
C PRO A 160 -3.68 64.30 -30.05
N ASP A 161 -2.42 64.22 -30.45
CA ASP A 161 -1.89 64.77 -31.72
C ASP A 161 -0.88 63.77 -32.34
N ASP A 162 -1.30 63.18 -33.46
CA ASP A 162 -0.60 62.56 -34.61
C ASP A 162 0.59 61.54 -34.53
N PRO A 163 0.70 60.60 -35.52
CA PRO A 163 1.75 59.57 -35.68
C PRO A 163 2.98 60.09 -36.48
N PRO A 164 4.06 59.32 -36.82
CA PRO A 164 4.21 57.85 -36.82
C PRO A 164 5.59 57.27 -36.40
N SER A 165 5.78 55.94 -36.57
CA SER A 165 6.96 55.28 -37.17
C SER A 165 7.63 54.13 -36.39
N SER A 166 8.03 53.10 -37.15
CA SER A 166 9.09 52.09 -36.91
C SER A 166 8.97 51.07 -35.75
N ALA A 167 8.55 49.86 -36.14
CA ALA A 167 9.14 48.58 -35.70
C ALA A 167 10.59 48.44 -36.28
N PRO A 168 11.42 47.38 -36.03
CA PRO A 168 11.08 46.02 -35.53
C PRO A 168 12.14 45.31 -34.62
N GLU A 169 11.96 44.00 -34.38
CA GLU A 169 12.98 42.99 -33.94
C GLU A 169 13.61 43.18 -32.52
N HIS A 170 14.28 42.24 -31.83
CA HIS A 170 14.51 40.77 -31.86
C HIS A 170 14.89 40.36 -30.40
N GLY A 171 14.72 39.14 -29.84
CA GLY A 171 14.02 37.91 -30.23
C GLY A 171 14.60 36.66 -29.50
N GLU A 172 13.74 35.71 -29.08
CA GLU A 172 14.07 34.31 -28.68
C GLU A 172 14.95 34.05 -27.40
N PRO A 173 15.17 32.78 -26.97
CA PRO A 173 14.14 31.85 -26.51
C PRO A 173 14.48 31.12 -25.19
N ALA A 174 13.49 30.64 -24.43
CA ALA A 174 13.68 29.67 -23.36
C ALA A 174 12.64 28.53 -23.47
N GLY A 175 13.09 27.36 -23.91
CA GLY A 175 12.21 26.23 -24.23
C GLY A 175 11.48 25.67 -23.01
N THR A 176 10.15 25.73 -23.01
CA THR A 176 9.30 25.00 -22.06
C THR A 176 8.61 23.85 -22.78
N THR A 177 9.02 22.62 -22.46
CA THR A 177 8.49 21.37 -23.02
C THR A 177 7.17 20.96 -22.37
N THR A 178 6.10 21.71 -22.66
CA THR A 178 4.71 21.32 -22.30
C THR A 178 3.80 21.46 -23.53
N PRO A 179 3.22 20.37 -24.07
CA PRO A 179 2.58 20.37 -25.40
C PRO A 179 1.14 20.92 -25.42
N PHE A 180 0.70 21.63 -24.38
CA PHE A 180 -0.66 22.15 -24.27
C PHE A 180 -0.68 23.64 -23.92
N GLN A 181 -0.71 24.47 -24.96
CA GLN A 181 -0.98 25.89 -24.83
C GLN A 181 -2.49 26.08 -24.66
N ARG A 182 -2.94 26.39 -23.43
CA ARG A 182 -4.35 26.68 -23.14
C ARG A 182 -4.68 28.06 -23.68
N ASP A 183 -5.66 28.13 -24.57
CA ASP A 183 -6.19 29.38 -25.12
C ASP A 183 -6.76 30.26 -23.98
N PRO A 184 -6.27 31.51 -23.78
CA PRO A 184 -6.76 32.39 -22.72
C PRO A 184 -8.20 32.86 -22.96
N SER A 185 -8.76 32.69 -24.16
CA SER A 185 -10.16 33.02 -24.47
C SER A 185 -11.17 31.91 -24.16
N GLY A 186 -10.70 30.73 -23.68
CA GLY A 186 -11.59 29.67 -23.20
C GLY A 186 -12.31 28.86 -24.28
N GLY A 187 -11.90 28.98 -25.54
CA GLY A 187 -12.46 28.20 -26.65
C GLY A 187 -12.15 26.68 -26.57
N PRO A 188 -13.04 25.81 -27.11
CA PRO A 188 -12.78 24.37 -27.16
C PRO A 188 -11.63 24.05 -28.15
N PRO A 189 -10.76 23.07 -27.84
CA PRO A 189 -9.60 22.75 -28.67
C PRO A 189 -10.02 22.20 -30.03
N ARG A 190 -9.45 22.75 -31.11
CA ARG A 190 -9.61 22.20 -32.47
C ARG A 190 -8.48 21.19 -32.76
N PRO A 191 -8.80 20.02 -33.35
CA PRO A 191 -7.78 19.11 -33.87
C PRO A 191 -7.07 19.73 -35.09
N ARG A 192 -5.84 19.27 -35.33
CA ARG A 192 -5.16 19.41 -36.63
C ARG A 192 -5.58 18.25 -37.54
#